data_AF-A0A7V3NBP0-F1
#
_entry.id   AF-A0A7V3NBP0-F1
#
_cell.length_a   1.000
_cell.length_b   1.000
_cell.length_c   1.000
_cell.angle_alpha   90.00
_cell.angle_beta   90.00
_cell.angle_gamma   90.00
#
_symmetry.space_group_name_H-M   'P 1'
#
loop_
_entity.id
_entity.type
_entity.pdbx_description
1 polymer ?
#
loop_
_entity_poly.entity_id
_entity_poly.type
_entity_poly.pdbx_seq_one_letter_code
_entity_poly.pdbx_strand_id
1 'polypeptide(L)'
;MASRARGCVTCGLSRASGWLSNGASRRESPCAGTVCAKWAGEPGEQPVWQSRHMGWGTAPVGRRQGCVVYWAVRRCSSGVPLCDGQAAETDEPSLGRLGMESRISRRCFLAGMAAGWGLSVLSHSRQALGYAANEKVRVALVGVGGRGTWFVDQMPRLAQVVALCDVDRRKIEQALRHWEESGKKLAGSSQAWERRVGEAMQRLASHPPKVFRDFRAMLAEMGSQVDAVVVATPDHTHAVASAAAIRAGKGVFCEKPLSRTVHESRALCELARQYRVATAMGNQGTYSGPFRRALELIRLGRIGQVKEVYVWNDAGGADRKEPPQGQQPVPEYLDWDLWLGPARARPFHPQWMQRHLWREFGT
;
A
#
# COMPACT_ATOMS: atom_id res chain seq x y z
N MET A 1 9.43 54.73 6.23
CA MET A 1 10.63 54.64 7.08
C MET A 1 10.42 53.53 8.11
N ALA A 2 11.40 52.62 8.23
CA ALA A 2 11.73 51.68 9.33
C ALA A 2 10.59 50.85 9.99
N SER A 3 10.55 49.51 9.93
CA SER A 3 11.49 48.44 10.36
C SER A 3 11.55 48.18 11.87
N ARG A 4 11.70 46.87 12.20
CA ARG A 4 12.02 46.20 13.49
C ARG A 4 10.82 45.77 14.36
N ALA A 5 10.84 44.66 15.10
CA ALA A 5 11.69 43.46 15.16
C ALA A 5 10.99 42.45 16.10
N ARG A 6 11.36 41.17 15.96
CA ARG A 6 10.88 40.04 16.78
C ARG A 6 11.53 40.07 18.18
N GLY A 7 10.75 39.74 19.21
CA GLY A 7 11.23 39.47 20.56
C GLY A 7 11.22 37.97 20.86
N CYS A 8 12.39 37.44 21.18
CA CYS A 8 12.65 36.12 21.73
C CYS A 8 12.52 36.18 23.26
N VAL A 9 11.98 35.15 23.91
CA VAL A 9 12.08 34.98 25.37
C VAL A 9 12.76 33.65 25.66
N THR A 10 14.01 33.74 26.08
CA THR A 10 14.78 32.72 26.79
C THR A 10 14.46 32.79 28.29
N CYS A 11 14.39 31.64 28.96
CA CYS A 11 14.63 31.57 30.40
C CYS A 11 15.51 30.34 30.70
N GLY A 12 16.74 30.58 31.19
CA GLY A 12 17.52 29.59 31.95
C GLY A 12 16.83 29.32 33.30
N LEU A 13 17.33 28.54 34.26
CA LEU A 13 18.60 27.88 34.53
C LEU A 13 18.35 27.22 35.90
N SER A 14 18.73 25.98 36.17
CA SER A 14 19.31 25.61 37.47
C SER A 14 19.83 24.16 37.46
N ARG A 15 21.14 24.03 37.70
CA ARG A 15 21.84 22.80 38.06
C ARG A 15 21.55 22.44 39.52
N ALA A 16 21.56 21.14 39.82
CA ALA A 16 21.99 20.63 41.12
C ALA A 16 22.70 19.27 40.96
N SER A 17 23.98 19.27 41.34
CA SER A 17 24.85 18.15 41.77
C SER A 17 24.15 17.25 42.81
N GLY A 18 24.39 15.95 42.99
CA GLY A 18 25.50 15.04 42.71
C GLY A 18 25.76 14.24 44.00
N TRP A 19 25.81 12.90 43.98
CA TRP A 19 26.36 12.05 45.06
C TRP A 19 26.86 10.69 44.53
N LEU A 20 28.09 10.35 44.95
CA LEU A 20 28.83 9.08 44.94
C LEU A 20 28.10 8.02 45.80
N SER A 21 28.33 6.69 45.86
CA SER A 21 29.37 5.73 45.45
C SER A 21 28.92 4.30 45.84
N ASN A 22 29.60 3.28 45.30
CA ASN A 22 29.85 1.92 45.82
C ASN A 22 28.79 0.81 45.73
N GLY A 23 29.12 -0.23 44.94
CA GLY A 23 29.63 -1.48 45.52
C GLY A 23 28.68 -2.67 45.71
N ALA A 24 29.00 -3.74 44.96
CA ALA A 24 28.81 -5.16 45.27
C ALA A 24 27.44 -5.86 45.02
N SER A 25 27.50 -6.73 43.99
CA SER A 25 26.96 -8.10 43.89
C SER A 25 25.54 -8.42 44.37
N ARG A 26 24.70 -8.81 43.40
CA ARG A 26 24.01 -10.12 43.36
C ARG A 26 23.45 -10.36 41.96
N ARG A 27 23.57 -11.61 41.51
CA ARG A 27 22.97 -12.13 40.27
C ARG A 27 21.46 -12.03 40.39
N GLU A 28 20.80 -11.48 39.38
CA GLU A 28 19.44 -11.83 38.99
C GLU A 28 19.16 -11.24 37.60
N SER A 29 18.77 -12.10 36.65
CA SER A 29 18.20 -11.70 35.36
C SER A 29 16.89 -10.95 35.59
N PRO A 30 16.52 -9.99 34.71
CA PRO A 30 15.19 -10.13 34.14
C PRO A 30 15.08 -9.73 32.67
N CYS A 31 14.50 -10.65 31.88
CA CYS A 31 13.60 -10.30 30.80
C CYS A 31 12.36 -9.63 31.41
N ALA A 32 12.22 -8.31 31.29
CA ALA A 32 10.92 -7.61 31.41
C ALA A 32 11.11 -6.12 31.07
N GLY A 33 10.92 -5.77 29.81
CA GLY A 33 10.79 -4.37 29.38
C GLY A 33 9.33 -3.94 29.33
N THR A 34 8.65 -3.85 30.48
CA THR A 34 7.36 -3.16 30.58
C THR A 34 7.63 -1.70 30.89
N VAL A 35 7.57 -0.82 29.89
CA VAL A 35 7.51 0.62 30.16
C VAL A 35 6.06 0.94 30.53
N CYS A 36 5.77 0.95 31.83
CA CYS A 36 4.55 1.54 32.36
C CYS A 36 4.58 3.05 32.08
N ALA A 37 3.68 3.52 31.23
CA ALA A 37 3.37 4.95 31.14
C ALA A 37 2.81 5.40 32.50
N LYS A 38 3.48 6.36 33.14
CA LYS A 38 2.97 7.02 34.35
C LYS A 38 1.63 7.68 34.03
N TRP A 39 0.56 7.16 34.64
CA TRP A 39 -0.78 7.74 34.59
C TRP A 39 -0.83 8.97 35.51
N ALA A 40 -1.29 10.10 34.98
CA ALA A 40 -1.68 11.27 35.76
C ALA A 40 -3.21 11.34 35.74
N GLY A 41 -3.83 10.63 36.68
CA GLY A 41 -5.27 10.64 36.92
C GLY A 41 -5.55 10.59 38.42
N GLU A 42 -6.70 11.10 38.83
CA GLU A 42 -7.08 11.25 40.24
C GLU A 42 -7.16 9.90 40.98
N PRO A 43 -6.92 9.86 42.31
CA PRO A 43 -6.86 8.61 43.06
C PRO A 43 -8.25 7.97 43.14
N GLY A 44 -8.50 6.87 42.40
CA GLY A 44 -9.70 6.06 42.62
C GLY A 44 -10.19 5.21 41.44
N GLU A 45 -9.82 5.51 40.19
CA GLU A 45 -10.30 4.72 39.03
C GLU A 45 -9.34 3.58 38.68
N GLN A 46 -9.75 2.34 38.92
CA GLN A 46 -9.11 1.17 38.31
C GLN A 46 -9.71 0.88 36.93
N PRO A 47 -8.92 0.76 35.85
CA PRO A 47 -9.44 0.37 34.54
C PRO A 47 -9.86 -1.11 34.55
N VAL A 48 -11.10 -1.39 34.17
CA VAL A 48 -11.59 -2.75 33.88
C VAL A 48 -11.07 -3.18 32.51
N TRP A 49 -10.08 -4.08 32.50
CA TRP A 49 -9.57 -4.71 31.28
C TRP A 49 -10.42 -5.94 30.94
N GLN A 50 -11.26 -5.86 29.92
CA GLN A 50 -11.91 -7.06 29.36
C GLN A 50 -11.08 -7.61 28.19
N SER A 51 -10.35 -8.70 28.43
CA SER A 51 -9.81 -9.57 27.39
C SER A 51 -10.83 -10.67 27.08
N ARG A 52 -11.22 -10.81 25.81
CA ARG A 52 -11.88 -12.03 25.31
C ARG A 52 -10.87 -12.81 24.49
N HIS A 53 -10.39 -13.93 25.05
CA HIS A 53 -9.65 -14.95 24.31
C HIS A 53 -10.63 -15.75 23.45
N MET A 54 -10.52 -15.68 22.12
CA MET A 54 -11.00 -16.75 21.25
C MET A 54 -9.79 -17.64 20.91
N GLY A 55 -9.76 -18.82 21.50
CA GLY A 55 -8.70 -19.80 21.27
C GLY A 55 -8.76 -20.40 19.86
N TRP A 56 -7.59 -20.54 19.24
CA TRP A 56 -7.39 -21.43 18.09
C TRP A 56 -6.31 -22.44 18.45
N GLY A 57 -6.59 -23.70 18.16
CA GLY A 57 -5.78 -24.87 18.52
C GLY A 57 -4.37 -24.87 17.94
N THR A 58 -3.53 -25.67 18.59
CA THR A 58 -2.09 -25.85 18.43
C THR A 58 -1.66 -26.45 17.08
N ALA A 59 -0.66 -25.85 16.41
CA ALA A 59 0.37 -26.51 15.61
C ALA A 59 1.58 -25.56 15.32
N PRO A 60 2.81 -26.07 15.10
CA PRO A 60 4.04 -25.40 15.52
C PRO A 60 4.80 -24.61 14.44
N VAL A 61 5.63 -23.67 14.94
CA VAL A 61 6.85 -23.04 14.38
C VAL A 61 6.85 -22.61 12.91
N GLY A 62 6.77 -21.29 12.74
CA GLY A 62 7.24 -20.56 11.56
C GLY A 62 6.87 -19.09 11.71
N ARG A 63 7.81 -18.24 12.14
CA ARG A 63 7.59 -16.80 12.38
C ARG A 63 7.10 -16.11 11.10
N ARG A 64 5.78 -16.03 10.90
CA ARG A 64 5.17 -15.06 10.00
C ARG A 64 5.04 -13.73 10.75
N GLN A 65 6.10 -12.93 10.71
CA GLN A 65 6.05 -11.55 11.20
C GLN A 65 5.31 -10.68 10.17
N GLY A 66 4.00 -10.51 10.39
CA GLY A 66 3.26 -9.40 9.82
C GLY A 66 3.51 -8.14 10.66
N CYS A 67 3.60 -6.97 10.03
CA CYS A 67 3.54 -5.69 10.74
C CYS A 67 2.15 -5.56 11.36
N VAL A 68 2.07 -5.54 12.70
CA VAL A 68 0.84 -5.25 13.43
C VAL A 68 0.91 -3.79 13.86
N VAL A 69 0.00 -2.97 13.33
CA VAL A 69 -0.16 -1.58 13.75
C VAL A 69 -1.26 -1.53 14.78
N TYR A 70 -0.95 -1.04 15.98
CA TYR A 70 -1.91 -0.81 17.05
C TYR A 70 -2.32 0.67 17.07
N TRP A 71 -3.56 0.96 17.45
CA TRP A 71 -4.03 2.32 17.68
C TRP A 71 -5.00 2.38 18.86
N ALA A 72 -5.05 3.53 19.52
CA ALA A 72 -6.03 3.87 20.54
C ALA A 72 -6.64 5.24 20.21
N VAL A 73 -7.94 5.41 20.47
CA VAL A 73 -8.68 6.67 20.27
C VAL A 73 -9.20 7.16 21.62
N ARG A 74 -8.92 8.42 21.96
CA ARG A 74 -9.45 9.05 23.17
C ARG A 74 -10.81 9.70 22.84
N ARG A 75 -11.86 9.35 23.61
CA ARG A 75 -13.21 9.90 23.45
C ARG A 75 -13.37 11.16 24.31
N CYS A 76 -14.15 12.14 23.85
CA CYS A 76 -14.56 13.28 24.67
C CYS A 76 -15.99 13.07 25.17
N SER A 77 -16.21 13.25 26.47
CA SER A 77 -17.46 13.06 27.21
C SER A 77 -18.31 14.34 27.30
N SER A 78 -18.34 15.17 26.24
CA SER A 78 -19.22 16.33 26.21
C SER A 78 -20.46 16.03 25.37
N GLY A 79 -21.56 15.71 26.04
CA GLY A 79 -22.88 15.56 25.43
C GLY A 79 -23.36 16.90 24.89
N VAL A 80 -23.84 16.90 23.65
CA VAL A 80 -24.68 17.96 23.09
C VAL A 80 -26.03 17.29 22.79
N PRO A 81 -27.16 17.80 23.32
CA PRO A 81 -28.45 17.18 23.09
C PRO A 81 -28.87 17.36 21.62
N LEU A 82 -29.34 16.27 21.01
CA LEU A 82 -30.07 16.29 19.75
C LEU A 82 -31.46 16.91 20.04
N CYS A 83 -31.79 18.01 19.37
CA CYS A 83 -33.16 18.53 19.36
C CYS A 83 -34.06 17.56 18.60
N ASP A 84 -35.12 17.10 19.27
CA ASP A 84 -36.20 16.31 18.67
C ASP A 84 -36.94 17.13 17.60
N GLY A 85 -36.81 16.70 16.35
CA GLY A 85 -37.65 17.17 15.26
C GLY A 85 -38.98 16.43 15.27
N GLN A 86 -40.03 17.10 15.74
CA GLN A 86 -41.41 16.66 15.59
C GLN A 86 -41.77 16.51 14.09
N ALA A 87 -42.35 15.36 13.73
CA ALA A 87 -42.95 15.15 12.43
C ALA A 87 -44.18 16.04 12.29
N ALA A 88 -44.15 16.96 11.33
CA ALA A 88 -45.32 17.71 10.91
C ALA A 88 -46.02 16.92 9.79
N GLU A 89 -47.21 16.39 10.11
CA GLU A 89 -48.22 16.03 9.12
C GLU A 89 -48.69 17.31 8.41
N THR A 90 -48.66 17.29 7.09
CA THR A 90 -49.38 18.27 6.27
C THR A 90 -50.15 17.53 5.20
N ASP A 91 -51.47 17.70 5.25
CA ASP A 91 -52.47 17.25 4.28
C ASP A 91 -52.15 17.74 2.86
N GLU A 92 -52.17 16.83 1.90
CA GLU A 92 -52.17 17.13 0.46
C GLU A 92 -53.60 16.98 -0.09
N PRO A 93 -54.14 17.97 -0.83
CA PRO A 93 -55.48 17.90 -1.37
C PRO A 93 -55.54 17.05 -2.65
N SER A 94 -56.60 16.26 -2.76
CA SER A 94 -56.95 15.44 -3.91
C SER A 94 -57.19 16.27 -5.18
N LEU A 95 -56.42 15.99 -6.25
CA LEU A 95 -56.69 16.53 -7.60
C LEU A 95 -56.55 15.44 -8.67
N GLY A 96 -57.72 15.06 -9.21
CA GLY A 96 -57.97 14.85 -10.64
C GLY A 96 -57.14 13.83 -11.41
N ARG A 97 -57.78 12.72 -11.78
CA ARG A 97 -57.38 11.88 -12.93
C ARG A 97 -57.24 12.74 -14.19
N LEU A 98 -56.04 12.81 -14.76
CA LEU A 98 -55.83 12.95 -16.19
C LEU A 98 -54.81 11.89 -16.62
N GLY A 99 -55.31 10.88 -17.33
CA GLY A 99 -54.50 9.80 -17.86
C GLY A 99 -53.66 10.27 -19.04
N MET A 100 -52.38 9.88 -19.03
CA MET A 100 -51.65 9.57 -20.25
C MET A 100 -50.48 8.64 -19.87
N GLU A 101 -50.71 7.32 -19.83
CA GLU A 101 -49.62 6.35 -19.83
C GLU A 101 -48.96 6.38 -21.22
N SER A 102 -47.92 7.19 -21.42
CA SER A 102 -47.06 7.03 -22.60
C SER A 102 -46.14 5.82 -22.39
N ARG A 103 -46.62 4.62 -22.73
CA ARG A 103 -45.77 3.42 -22.75
C ARG A 103 -44.77 3.55 -23.89
N ILE A 104 -43.50 3.83 -23.56
CA ILE A 104 -42.40 3.70 -24.51
C ILE A 104 -42.32 2.24 -24.94
N SER A 105 -42.82 1.93 -26.14
CA SER A 105 -42.72 0.58 -26.69
C SER A 105 -41.29 0.33 -27.22
N ARG A 106 -40.82 -0.92 -27.14
CA ARG A 106 -39.52 -1.36 -27.66
C ARG A 106 -39.26 -0.93 -29.12
N ARG A 107 -40.33 -0.73 -29.91
CA ARG A 107 -40.26 -0.26 -31.29
C ARG A 107 -39.93 1.23 -31.42
N CYS A 108 -40.40 2.09 -30.50
CA CYS A 108 -40.01 3.50 -30.47
C CYS A 108 -38.54 3.70 -30.06
N PHE A 109 -38.02 2.87 -29.15
CA PHE A 109 -36.61 2.94 -28.74
C PHE A 109 -35.65 2.53 -29.86
N LEU A 110 -35.98 1.47 -30.61
CA LEU A 110 -35.17 1.02 -31.75
C LEU A 110 -35.25 1.97 -32.95
N ALA A 111 -36.41 2.60 -33.19
CA ALA A 111 -36.55 3.62 -34.23
C ALA A 111 -35.68 4.87 -33.95
N GLY A 112 -35.47 5.22 -32.68
CA GLY A 112 -34.57 6.32 -32.28
C GLY A 112 -33.08 6.03 -32.46
N MET A 113 -32.67 4.75 -32.55
CA MET A 113 -31.26 4.37 -32.74
C MET A 113 -30.78 4.42 -34.19
N ALA A 114 -31.70 4.45 -35.18
CA ALA A 114 -31.35 4.50 -36.59
C ALA A 114 -30.76 5.85 -37.03
N ALA A 115 -30.97 6.91 -36.26
CA ALA A 115 -30.43 8.23 -36.53
C ALA A 115 -29.13 8.46 -35.76
N GLY A 116 -28.02 7.80 -36.14
CA GLY A 116 -26.59 8.17 -35.99
C GLY A 116 -25.99 8.61 -34.61
N TRP A 117 -26.78 9.15 -33.69
CA TRP A 117 -26.36 9.81 -32.46
C TRP A 117 -25.97 8.81 -31.36
N GLY A 118 -26.54 7.60 -31.38
CA GLY A 118 -26.17 6.53 -30.44
C GLY A 118 -24.70 6.11 -30.58
N LEU A 119 -24.15 6.14 -31.80
CA LEU A 119 -22.74 5.87 -32.06
C LEU A 119 -21.83 7.04 -31.64
N SER A 120 -22.30 8.27 -31.74
CA SER A 120 -21.57 9.46 -31.27
C SER A 120 -21.42 9.48 -29.75
N VAL A 121 -22.45 9.07 -29.01
CA VAL A 121 -22.41 8.92 -27.54
C VAL A 121 -21.47 7.79 -27.11
N LEU A 122 -21.41 6.70 -27.87
CA LEU A 122 -20.48 5.60 -27.61
C LEU A 122 -19.03 5.94 -27.99
N SER A 123 -18.81 6.72 -29.06
CA SER A 123 -17.47 7.11 -29.52
C SER A 123 -16.69 7.94 -28.50
N HIS A 124 -17.39 8.70 -27.64
CA HIS A 124 -16.80 9.49 -26.56
C HIS A 124 -16.83 8.78 -25.21
N SER A 125 -17.39 7.58 -25.14
CA SER A 125 -17.34 6.77 -23.93
C SER A 125 -15.97 6.09 -23.86
N ARG A 126 -15.09 6.59 -23.01
CA ARG A 126 -13.89 5.84 -22.53
C ARG A 126 -14.25 4.45 -21.97
N GLN A 127 -15.54 4.18 -21.75
CA GLN A 127 -16.10 2.89 -21.36
C GLN A 127 -16.27 1.90 -22.53
N ALA A 128 -16.37 2.35 -23.78
CA ALA A 128 -16.38 1.46 -24.96
C ALA A 128 -14.98 0.94 -25.32
N LEU A 129 -13.92 1.60 -24.84
CA LEU A 129 -12.56 1.07 -24.74
C LEU A 129 -12.31 0.40 -23.37
N GLY A 130 -13.35 0.25 -22.56
CA GLY A 130 -13.30 -0.52 -21.33
C GLY A 130 -13.06 -1.98 -21.69
N TYR A 131 -12.13 -2.61 -20.96
CA TYR A 131 -11.92 -4.06 -20.95
C TYR A 131 -13.23 -4.77 -21.25
N ALA A 132 -13.27 -5.57 -22.32
CA ALA A 132 -14.38 -6.49 -22.50
C ALA A 132 -14.53 -7.25 -21.17
N ALA A 133 -15.76 -7.51 -20.71
CA ALA A 133 -16.05 -7.95 -19.33
C ALA A 133 -15.26 -9.19 -18.82
N ASN A 134 -14.48 -9.85 -19.69
CA ASN A 134 -13.62 -11.00 -19.42
C ASN A 134 -12.11 -10.77 -19.68
N GLU A 135 -11.68 -9.60 -20.14
CA GLU A 135 -10.26 -9.32 -20.38
C GLU A 135 -9.52 -9.06 -19.06
N LYS A 136 -8.45 -9.82 -18.81
CA LYS A 136 -7.57 -9.58 -17.67
C LYS A 136 -6.66 -8.39 -17.94
N VAL A 137 -6.47 -7.55 -16.93
CA VAL A 137 -5.48 -6.45 -16.96
C VAL A 137 -4.09 -7.01 -17.26
N ARG A 138 -3.36 -6.43 -18.24
CA ARG A 138 -1.97 -6.81 -18.51
C ARG A 138 -1.04 -6.03 -17.59
N VAL A 139 -0.36 -6.76 -16.72
CA VAL A 139 0.45 -6.20 -15.65
C VAL A 139 1.93 -6.49 -15.88
N ALA A 140 2.76 -5.45 -15.73
CA ALA A 140 4.20 -5.58 -15.60
C ALA A 140 4.60 -5.57 -14.12
N LEU A 141 5.52 -6.45 -13.72
CA LEU A 141 6.07 -6.49 -12.36
C LEU A 141 7.49 -5.92 -12.37
N VAL A 142 7.71 -4.81 -11.66
CA VAL A 142 9.02 -4.16 -11.50
C VAL A 142 9.51 -4.37 -10.07
N GLY A 143 10.58 -5.14 -9.91
CA GLY A 143 11.05 -5.67 -8.64
C GLY A 143 10.31 -6.96 -8.29
N VAL A 144 10.93 -8.12 -8.55
CA VAL A 144 10.34 -9.45 -8.28
C VAL A 144 11.01 -10.19 -7.13
N GLY A 145 12.07 -9.61 -6.55
CA GLY A 145 12.66 -10.06 -5.29
C GLY A 145 11.94 -9.55 -4.05
N GLY A 146 12.32 -10.04 -2.86
CA GLY A 146 11.85 -9.50 -1.58
C GLY A 146 10.31 -9.51 -1.45
N ARG A 147 9.70 -8.32 -1.44
CA ARG A 147 8.22 -8.16 -1.41
C ARG A 147 7.58 -8.48 -2.77
N GLY A 148 8.31 -8.28 -3.87
CA GLY A 148 7.95 -8.64 -5.23
C GLY A 148 7.54 -10.10 -5.41
N THR A 149 8.13 -11.02 -4.63
CA THR A 149 7.80 -12.46 -4.69
C THR A 149 6.34 -12.75 -4.37
N TRP A 150 5.71 -11.93 -3.51
CA TRP A 150 4.28 -12.04 -3.23
C TRP A 150 3.44 -11.65 -4.44
N PHE A 151 3.85 -10.66 -5.22
CA PHE A 151 3.17 -10.30 -6.47
C PHE A 151 3.38 -11.36 -7.54
N VAL A 152 4.58 -11.93 -7.64
CA VAL A 152 4.83 -13.11 -8.50
C VAL A 152 3.85 -14.23 -8.16
N ASP A 153 3.61 -14.50 -6.88
CA ASP A 153 2.69 -15.55 -6.44
C ASP A 153 1.20 -15.23 -6.65
N GLN A 154 0.80 -13.98 -6.39
CA GLN A 154 -0.62 -13.59 -6.37
C GLN A 154 -1.14 -13.04 -7.69
N MET A 155 -0.29 -12.43 -8.52
CA MET A 155 -0.74 -11.73 -9.72
C MET A 155 -1.28 -12.66 -10.83
N PRO A 156 -0.80 -13.90 -11.02
CA PRO A 156 -1.42 -14.86 -11.95
C PRO A 156 -2.92 -15.12 -11.67
N ARG A 157 -3.35 -14.90 -10.42
CA ARG A 157 -4.75 -15.05 -9.98
C ARG A 157 -5.63 -13.90 -10.45
N LEU A 158 -5.07 -12.70 -10.54
CA LEU A 158 -5.81 -11.44 -10.69
C LEU A 158 -5.66 -10.82 -12.08
N ALA A 159 -4.54 -11.06 -12.76
CA ALA A 159 -4.14 -10.35 -13.96
C ALA A 159 -3.36 -11.26 -14.93
N GLN A 160 -3.10 -10.75 -16.13
CA GLN A 160 -2.15 -11.36 -17.07
C GLN A 160 -0.78 -10.72 -16.86
N VAL A 161 0.20 -11.48 -16.37
CA VAL A 161 1.57 -10.97 -16.22
C VAL A 161 2.25 -11.01 -17.59
N VAL A 162 2.61 -9.84 -18.12
CA VAL A 162 3.18 -9.71 -19.48
C VAL A 162 4.67 -9.37 -19.49
N ALA A 163 5.18 -8.80 -18.39
CA ALA A 163 6.58 -8.44 -18.25
C ALA A 163 7.07 -8.61 -16.81
N LEU A 164 8.33 -9.04 -16.67
CA LEU A 164 9.08 -9.01 -15.42
C LEU A 164 10.29 -8.09 -15.57
N CYS A 165 10.55 -7.23 -14.60
CA CYS A 165 11.69 -6.33 -14.60
C CYS A 165 12.43 -6.41 -13.26
N ASP A 166 13.70 -6.78 -13.29
CA ASP A 166 14.57 -6.79 -12.10
C ASP A 166 16.03 -6.63 -12.50
N VAL A 167 16.78 -5.88 -11.70
CA VAL A 167 18.20 -5.61 -11.92
C VAL A 167 19.09 -6.79 -11.52
N ASP A 168 18.58 -7.72 -10.68
CA ASP A 168 19.24 -8.98 -10.33
C ASP A 168 18.59 -10.14 -11.11
N ARG A 169 19.31 -10.66 -12.12
CA ARG A 169 18.83 -11.73 -13.02
C ARG A 169 18.36 -12.98 -12.24
N ARG A 170 18.96 -13.27 -11.09
CA ARG A 170 18.57 -14.42 -10.26
C ARG A 170 17.16 -14.29 -9.70
N LYS A 171 16.66 -13.07 -9.51
CA LYS A 171 15.28 -12.84 -9.01
C LYS A 171 14.25 -13.18 -10.07
N ILE A 172 14.54 -12.86 -11.34
CA ILE A 172 13.74 -13.29 -12.48
C ILE A 172 13.72 -14.82 -12.56
N GLU A 173 14.90 -15.45 -12.52
CA GLU A 173 15.00 -16.92 -12.57
C GLU A 173 14.25 -17.59 -11.40
N GLN A 174 14.32 -17.01 -10.20
CA GLN A 174 13.55 -17.47 -9.03
C GLN A 174 12.03 -17.36 -9.26
N ALA A 175 11.56 -16.27 -9.84
CA ALA A 175 10.15 -16.08 -10.15
C ALA A 175 9.63 -17.10 -11.18
N LEU A 176 10.40 -17.36 -12.23
CA LEU A 176 10.06 -18.36 -13.25
C LEU A 176 10.01 -19.78 -12.66
N ARG A 177 11.02 -20.16 -11.87
CA ARG A 177 11.02 -21.45 -11.16
C ARG A 177 9.83 -21.58 -10.20
N HIS A 178 9.50 -20.52 -9.46
CA HIS A 178 8.34 -20.52 -8.56
C HIS A 178 7.03 -20.84 -9.30
N TRP A 179 6.81 -20.26 -10.48
CA TRP A 179 5.63 -20.57 -11.29
C TRP A 179 5.62 -22.00 -11.81
N GLU A 180 6.77 -22.53 -12.22
CA GLU A 180 6.86 -23.92 -12.66
C GLU A 180 6.51 -24.89 -11.53
N GLU A 181 7.15 -24.73 -10.37
CA GLU A 181 6.98 -25.61 -9.21
C GLU A 181 5.58 -25.48 -8.60
N SER A 182 5.13 -24.25 -8.35
CA SER A 182 3.82 -23.99 -7.75
C SER A 182 2.69 -24.32 -8.71
N GLY A 183 2.89 -24.09 -10.02
CA GLY A 183 1.94 -24.45 -11.06
C GLY A 183 1.66 -25.95 -11.08
N LYS A 184 2.71 -26.78 -11.04
CA LYS A 184 2.58 -28.25 -10.96
C LYS A 184 1.89 -28.69 -9.66
N LYS A 185 2.28 -28.10 -8.53
CA LYS A 185 1.71 -28.41 -7.21
C LYS A 185 0.21 -28.11 -7.15
N LEU A 186 -0.21 -26.93 -7.61
CA LEU A 186 -1.60 -26.48 -7.52
C LEU A 186 -2.54 -27.19 -8.50
N ALA A 187 -2.02 -27.79 -9.57
CA ALA A 187 -2.80 -28.58 -10.53
C ALA A 187 -3.52 -29.77 -9.87
N GLY A 188 -2.87 -30.40 -8.88
CA GLY A 188 -3.42 -31.53 -8.13
C GLY A 188 -4.35 -31.14 -6.99
N SER A 189 -4.65 -29.85 -6.79
CA SER A 189 -5.50 -29.42 -5.67
C SER A 189 -6.96 -29.88 -5.85
N SER A 190 -7.61 -30.25 -4.74
CA SER A 190 -9.06 -30.48 -4.70
C SER A 190 -9.88 -29.20 -4.88
N GLN A 191 -9.29 -28.04 -4.60
CA GLN A 191 -9.97 -26.75 -4.68
C GLN A 191 -9.91 -26.17 -6.10
N ALA A 192 -11.08 -25.91 -6.70
CA ALA A 192 -11.18 -25.42 -8.08
C ALA A 192 -10.47 -24.08 -8.32
N TRP A 193 -10.44 -23.19 -7.32
CA TRP A 193 -9.73 -21.93 -7.44
C TRP A 193 -8.21 -22.13 -7.45
N GLU A 194 -7.67 -23.07 -6.66
CA GLU A 194 -6.24 -23.38 -6.64
C GLU A 194 -5.79 -23.96 -7.98
N ARG A 195 -6.57 -24.89 -8.56
CA ARG A 195 -6.29 -25.44 -9.90
C ARG A 195 -6.20 -24.36 -10.97
N ARG A 196 -7.15 -23.41 -11.00
CA ARG A 196 -7.13 -22.27 -11.94
C ARG A 196 -5.87 -21.40 -11.80
N VAL A 197 -5.38 -21.22 -10.57
CA VAL A 197 -4.11 -20.51 -10.34
C VAL A 197 -2.94 -21.35 -10.85
N GLY A 198 -2.95 -22.66 -10.57
CA GLY A 198 -1.95 -23.60 -11.07
C GLY A 198 -1.85 -23.58 -12.59
N GLU A 199 -2.97 -23.62 -13.31
CA GLU A 199 -3.02 -23.49 -14.76
C GLU A 199 -2.44 -22.16 -15.26
N ALA A 200 -2.77 -21.04 -14.60
CA ALA A 200 -2.22 -19.73 -14.96
C ALA A 200 -0.70 -19.68 -14.77
N MET A 201 -0.19 -20.24 -13.67
CA MET A 201 1.26 -20.34 -13.42
C MET A 201 1.96 -21.27 -14.41
N GLN A 202 1.36 -22.40 -14.77
CA GLN A 202 1.90 -23.29 -15.80
C GLN A 202 1.96 -22.62 -17.16
N ARG A 203 0.93 -21.85 -17.55
CA ARG A 203 0.96 -21.06 -18.79
C ARG A 203 2.12 -20.06 -18.79
N LEU A 204 2.35 -19.38 -17.66
CA LEU A 204 3.50 -18.48 -17.50
C LEU A 204 4.85 -19.23 -17.51
N ALA A 205 4.90 -20.46 -17.02
CA ALA A 205 6.11 -21.28 -17.09
C ALA A 205 6.41 -21.75 -18.52
N SER A 206 5.39 -22.17 -19.27
CA SER A 206 5.52 -22.62 -20.66
C SER A 206 5.72 -21.47 -21.66
N HIS A 207 5.12 -20.31 -21.39
CA HIS A 207 5.21 -19.11 -22.20
C HIS A 207 5.60 -17.93 -21.30
N PRO A 208 6.89 -17.83 -20.92
CA PRO A 208 7.34 -16.82 -19.99
C PRO A 208 7.13 -15.40 -20.53
N PRO A 209 6.75 -14.45 -19.65
CA PRO A 209 6.68 -13.05 -20.01
C PRO A 209 8.07 -12.52 -20.40
N LYS A 210 8.09 -11.42 -21.16
CA LYS A 210 9.35 -10.76 -21.51
C LYS A 210 10.05 -10.25 -20.25
N VAL A 211 11.37 -10.35 -20.23
CA VAL A 211 12.21 -10.01 -19.07
C VAL A 211 13.07 -8.79 -19.37
N PHE A 212 13.17 -7.90 -18.39
CA PHE A 212 13.92 -6.64 -18.50
C PHE A 212 14.78 -6.42 -17.27
N ARG A 213 15.86 -5.66 -17.43
CA ARG A 213 16.66 -5.14 -16.31
C ARG A 213 16.28 -3.70 -15.95
N ASP A 214 15.83 -2.94 -16.94
CA ASP A 214 15.47 -1.52 -16.81
C ASP A 214 13.98 -1.32 -17.13
N PHE A 215 13.25 -0.73 -16.18
CA PHE A 215 11.83 -0.44 -16.34
C PHE A 215 11.56 0.59 -17.45
N ARG A 216 12.53 1.45 -17.77
CA ARG A 216 12.42 2.44 -18.85
C ARG A 216 12.43 1.75 -20.21
N ALA A 217 13.37 0.81 -20.39
CA ALA A 217 13.44 -0.01 -21.60
C ALA A 217 12.19 -0.89 -21.73
N MET A 218 11.73 -1.49 -20.63
CA MET A 218 10.47 -2.24 -20.59
C MET A 218 9.28 -1.38 -21.05
N LEU A 219 9.11 -0.17 -20.52
CA LEU A 219 8.01 0.72 -20.91
C LEU A 219 8.14 1.22 -22.35
N ALA A 220 9.36 1.45 -22.84
CA ALA A 220 9.61 1.85 -24.22
C ALA A 220 9.24 0.74 -25.22
N GLU A 221 9.61 -0.51 -24.93
CA GLU A 221 9.34 -1.65 -25.81
C GLU A 221 7.89 -2.15 -25.69
N MET A 222 7.39 -2.27 -24.45
CA MET A 222 6.11 -2.93 -24.16
C MET A 222 4.99 -1.96 -23.80
N GLY A 223 5.18 -0.65 -24.00
CA GLY A 223 4.20 0.37 -23.60
C GLY A 223 2.78 0.07 -24.07
N SER A 224 2.55 -0.38 -25.30
CA SER A 224 1.21 -0.74 -25.81
C SER A 224 0.65 -2.06 -25.25
N GLN A 225 1.50 -2.89 -24.67
CA GLN A 225 1.18 -4.22 -24.14
C GLN A 225 1.00 -4.26 -22.63
N VAL A 226 1.29 -3.16 -21.93
CA VAL A 226 1.17 -3.02 -20.49
C VAL A 226 0.06 -2.03 -20.16
N ASP A 227 -0.85 -2.43 -19.28
CA ASP A 227 -1.95 -1.58 -18.83
C ASP A 227 -1.69 -1.01 -17.44
N ALA A 228 -1.05 -1.80 -16.57
CA ALA A 228 -0.64 -1.38 -15.25
C ALA A 228 0.73 -1.93 -14.84
N VAL A 229 1.39 -1.22 -13.93
CA VAL A 229 2.72 -1.57 -13.39
C VAL A 229 2.61 -1.76 -11.89
N VAL A 230 3.12 -2.89 -11.39
CA VAL A 230 3.40 -3.08 -9.97
C VAL A 230 4.85 -2.71 -9.72
N VAL A 231 5.10 -1.76 -8.84
CA VAL A 231 6.44 -1.33 -8.41
C VAL A 231 6.68 -1.86 -7.00
N ALA A 232 7.60 -2.82 -6.89
CA ALA A 232 8.01 -3.47 -5.64
C ALA A 232 9.55 -3.53 -5.51
N THR A 233 10.23 -2.49 -6.00
CA THR A 233 11.68 -2.29 -5.88
C THR A 233 12.05 -1.76 -4.48
N PRO A 234 13.32 -1.48 -4.17
CA PRO A 234 13.66 -0.73 -2.97
C PRO A 234 13.19 0.74 -3.03
N ASP A 235 12.90 1.33 -1.85
CA ASP A 235 12.22 2.62 -1.70
C ASP A 235 12.83 3.77 -2.51
N HIS A 236 14.16 3.80 -2.69
CA HIS A 236 14.86 4.87 -3.40
C HIS A 236 14.59 4.89 -4.92
N THR A 237 14.00 3.83 -5.48
CA THR A 237 13.61 3.78 -6.90
C THR A 237 12.10 3.86 -7.13
N HIS A 238 11.28 3.75 -6.08
CA HIS A 238 9.82 3.74 -6.19
C HIS A 238 9.27 4.95 -6.94
N ALA A 239 9.75 6.15 -6.60
CA ALA A 239 9.24 7.38 -7.17
C ALA A 239 9.55 7.50 -8.67
N VAL A 240 10.77 7.20 -9.09
CA VAL A 240 11.17 7.31 -10.50
C VAL A 240 10.51 6.24 -11.37
N ALA A 241 10.36 5.01 -10.87
CA ALA A 241 9.66 3.94 -11.57
C ALA A 241 8.16 4.24 -11.71
N SER A 242 7.53 4.69 -10.61
CA SER A 242 6.12 5.10 -10.63
C SER A 242 5.88 6.29 -11.55
N ALA A 243 6.73 7.32 -11.50
CA ALA A 243 6.60 8.48 -12.37
C ALA A 243 6.75 8.11 -13.85
N ALA A 244 7.67 7.21 -14.20
CA ALA A 244 7.83 6.73 -15.57
C ALA A 244 6.57 6.00 -16.07
N ALA A 245 6.01 5.11 -15.26
CA ALA A 245 4.77 4.41 -15.58
C ALA A 245 3.56 5.37 -15.70
N ILE A 246 3.42 6.33 -14.79
CA ILE A 246 2.36 7.35 -14.84
C ILE A 246 2.47 8.18 -16.12
N ARG A 247 3.67 8.66 -16.47
CA ARG A 247 3.91 9.43 -17.70
C ARG A 247 3.62 8.63 -18.97
N ALA A 248 3.79 7.31 -18.91
CA ALA A 248 3.40 6.38 -19.97
C ALA A 248 1.89 6.05 -19.97
N GLY A 249 1.08 6.71 -19.12
CA GLY A 249 -0.36 6.53 -19.03
C GLY A 249 -0.79 5.20 -18.39
N LYS A 250 0.07 4.58 -17.57
CA LYS A 250 -0.17 3.26 -16.97
C LYS A 250 -0.74 3.39 -15.57
N GLY A 251 -1.65 2.47 -15.23
CA GLY A 251 -2.05 2.30 -13.83
C GLY A 251 -0.84 1.90 -12.99
N VAL A 252 -0.74 2.39 -11.75
CA VAL A 252 0.42 2.10 -10.88
C VAL A 252 -0.03 1.59 -9.53
N PHE A 253 0.47 0.41 -9.16
CA PHE A 253 0.48 -0.05 -7.78
C PHE A 253 1.91 0.01 -7.26
N CYS A 254 2.22 0.86 -6.28
CA CYS A 254 3.57 0.97 -5.72
C CYS A 254 3.58 0.48 -4.27
N GLU A 255 4.52 -0.40 -3.92
CA GLU A 255 4.70 -0.83 -2.52
C GLU A 255 5.06 0.34 -1.60
N LYS A 256 4.85 0.11 -0.30
CA LYS A 256 5.16 1.10 0.73
C LYS A 256 6.63 1.01 1.17
N PRO A 257 7.22 2.14 1.61
CA PRO A 257 6.73 3.52 1.47
C PRO A 257 6.72 3.99 0.01
N LEU A 258 5.78 4.87 -0.36
CA LEU A 258 5.60 5.35 -1.73
C LEU A 258 6.86 6.01 -2.32
N SER A 259 7.59 6.77 -1.51
CA SER A 259 8.75 7.54 -1.93
C SER A 259 9.70 7.79 -0.75
N ARG A 260 10.88 8.33 -1.07
CA ARG A 260 11.90 8.70 -0.08
C ARG A 260 11.61 10.05 0.55
N THR A 261 11.14 11.00 -0.25
CA THR A 261 10.87 12.38 0.22
C THR A 261 9.40 12.75 0.08
N VAL A 262 8.96 13.73 0.88
CA VAL A 262 7.62 14.32 0.76
C VAL A 262 7.46 15.01 -0.60
N HIS A 263 8.53 15.61 -1.14
CA HIS A 263 8.51 16.22 -2.46
C HIS A 263 8.18 15.20 -3.56
N GLU A 264 8.84 14.05 -3.56
CA GLU A 264 8.55 12.95 -4.51
C GLU A 264 7.09 12.49 -4.40
N SER A 265 6.56 12.33 -3.19
CA SER A 265 5.14 11.97 -2.99
C SER A 265 4.18 13.01 -3.59
N ARG A 266 4.45 14.31 -3.40
CA ARG A 266 3.64 15.39 -3.98
C ARG A 266 3.73 15.40 -5.50
N ALA A 267 4.93 15.25 -6.05
CA ALA A 267 5.16 15.17 -7.49
C ALA A 267 4.42 13.99 -8.14
N LEU A 268 4.42 12.81 -7.50
CA LEU A 268 3.63 11.66 -7.96
C LEU A 268 2.13 11.93 -7.93
N CYS A 269 1.64 12.64 -6.91
CA CYS A 269 0.23 13.02 -6.80
C CYS A 269 -0.18 13.98 -7.93
N GLU A 270 0.67 14.95 -8.25
CA GLU A 270 0.46 15.87 -9.37
C GLU A 270 0.48 15.13 -10.72
N LEU A 271 1.46 14.25 -10.93
CA LEU A 271 1.54 13.42 -12.14
C LEU A 271 0.30 12.53 -12.29
N ALA A 272 -0.15 11.87 -11.22
CA ALA A 272 -1.33 11.01 -11.26
C ALA A 272 -2.60 11.81 -11.67
N ARG A 273 -2.75 13.04 -11.17
CA ARG A 273 -3.84 13.95 -11.56
C ARG A 273 -3.71 14.40 -13.02
N GLN A 274 -2.51 14.77 -13.45
CA GLN A 274 -2.23 15.25 -14.81
C GLN A 274 -2.53 14.17 -15.85
N TYR A 275 -2.01 12.96 -15.65
CA TYR A 275 -2.14 11.84 -16.58
C TYR A 275 -3.43 11.05 -16.39
N ARG A 276 -4.19 11.31 -15.30
CA ARG A 276 -5.48 10.68 -14.99
C ARG A 276 -5.40 9.16 -14.95
N VAL A 277 -4.33 8.63 -14.36
CA VAL A 277 -4.11 7.19 -14.20
C VAL A 277 -4.55 6.72 -12.82
N ALA A 278 -5.03 5.48 -12.73
CA ALA A 278 -5.34 4.86 -11.44
C ALA A 278 -4.05 4.54 -10.68
N THR A 279 -3.92 5.03 -9.45
CA THR A 279 -2.76 4.76 -8.59
C THR A 279 -3.17 4.20 -7.24
N ALA A 280 -2.41 3.23 -6.72
CA ALA A 280 -2.57 2.69 -5.37
C ALA A 280 -1.20 2.48 -4.71
N MET A 281 -1.10 2.76 -3.41
CA MET A 281 0.06 2.37 -2.61
C MET A 281 -0.24 1.06 -1.87
N GLY A 282 0.74 0.16 -1.81
CA GLY A 282 0.70 -1.12 -1.10
C GLY A 282 0.69 -0.96 0.41
N ASN A 283 -0.40 -0.40 0.95
CA ASN A 283 -0.61 -0.27 2.39
C ASN A 283 -1.52 -1.40 2.89
N GLN A 284 -1.07 -2.66 2.77
CA GLN A 284 -1.97 -3.81 2.90
C GLN A 284 -2.76 -3.90 4.22
N GLY A 285 -2.24 -3.36 5.32
CA GLY A 285 -2.93 -3.31 6.61
C GLY A 285 -4.28 -2.59 6.54
N THR A 286 -4.43 -1.59 5.64
CA THR A 286 -5.67 -0.83 5.47
C THR A 286 -6.75 -1.60 4.71
N TYR A 287 -6.42 -2.73 4.08
CA TYR A 287 -7.41 -3.60 3.44
C TYR A 287 -8.02 -4.63 4.39
N SER A 288 -7.55 -4.71 5.64
CA SER A 288 -8.07 -5.65 6.63
C SER A 288 -9.49 -5.28 7.06
N GLY A 289 -10.29 -6.30 7.39
CA GLY A 289 -11.66 -6.12 7.91
C GLY A 289 -11.74 -5.18 9.11
N PRO A 290 -10.87 -5.32 10.13
CA PRO A 290 -10.85 -4.41 11.28
C PRO A 290 -10.58 -2.96 10.89
N PHE A 291 -9.63 -2.68 9.99
CA PHE A 291 -9.34 -1.31 9.57
C PHE A 291 -10.51 -0.70 8.78
N ARG A 292 -11.11 -1.47 7.87
CA ARG A 292 -12.30 -1.04 7.13
C ARG A 292 -13.48 -0.76 8.05
N ARG A 293 -13.71 -1.62 9.06
CA ARG A 293 -14.76 -1.41 10.06
C ARG A 293 -14.51 -0.17 10.92
N ALA A 294 -13.27 0.07 11.33
CA ALA A 294 -12.91 1.30 12.05
C ALA A 294 -13.21 2.55 11.21
N LEU A 295 -12.84 2.55 9.92
CA LEU A 295 -13.15 3.65 9.00
C LEU A 295 -14.66 3.88 8.85
N GLU A 296 -15.45 2.81 8.75
CA GLU A 296 -16.91 2.88 8.69
C GLU A 296 -17.48 3.54 9.95
N LEU A 297 -17.05 3.11 11.15
CA LEU A 297 -17.50 3.69 12.42
C LEU A 297 -17.14 5.17 12.56
N ILE A 298 -15.96 5.57 12.07
CA ILE A 298 -15.54 6.98 12.03
C ILE A 298 -16.43 7.78 11.08
N ARG A 299 -16.67 7.30 9.86
CA ARG A 299 -17.49 7.99 8.86
C ARG A 299 -18.95 8.13 9.27
N LEU A 300 -19.48 7.14 9.98
CA LEU A 300 -20.84 7.17 10.55
C LEU A 300 -20.94 8.03 11.82
N GLY A 301 -19.84 8.67 12.26
CA GLY A 301 -19.82 9.50 13.47
C GLY A 301 -20.02 8.74 14.78
N ARG A 302 -19.91 7.40 14.79
CA ARG A 302 -20.28 6.55 15.94
C ARG A 302 -19.41 6.75 17.17
N ILE A 303 -18.19 7.27 16.98
CA ILE A 303 -17.25 7.56 18.07
C ILE A 303 -17.10 9.06 18.37
N GLY A 304 -17.90 9.92 17.72
CA GLY A 304 -17.77 11.37 17.79
C GLY A 304 -16.58 11.90 16.99
N GLN A 305 -16.23 13.17 17.21
CA GLN A 305 -15.08 13.80 16.56
C GLN A 305 -13.77 13.20 17.09
N VAL A 306 -12.99 12.57 16.20
CA VAL A 306 -11.64 12.08 16.54
C VAL A 306 -10.71 13.27 16.78
N LYS A 307 -10.12 13.35 17.97
CA LYS A 307 -9.17 14.41 18.35
C LYS A 307 -7.71 13.98 18.19
N GLU A 308 -7.42 12.72 18.51
CA GLU A 308 -6.06 12.19 18.57
C GLU A 308 -6.03 10.74 18.09
N VAL A 309 -4.95 10.38 17.39
CA VAL A 309 -4.66 9.02 16.96
C VAL A 309 -3.19 8.73 17.27
N TYR A 310 -2.95 7.65 18.01
CA TYR A 310 -1.61 7.17 18.30
C TYR A 310 -1.27 6.02 17.36
N VAL A 311 -0.14 6.13 16.66
CA VAL A 311 0.36 5.12 15.73
C VAL A 311 1.83 4.88 16.04
N TRP A 312 2.22 3.62 16.22
CA TRP A 312 3.61 3.22 16.39
C TRP A 312 3.92 1.97 15.58
N ASN A 313 5.21 1.79 15.28
CA ASN A 313 5.75 0.59 14.65
C ASN A 313 6.94 0.12 15.50
N ASP A 314 6.87 -1.10 16.02
CA ASP A 314 7.91 -1.73 16.84
C ASP A 314 9.04 -2.33 15.98
N ALA A 315 8.80 -2.54 14.69
CA ALA A 315 9.78 -3.01 13.72
C ALA A 315 10.35 -1.82 12.91
N GLY A 316 11.24 -1.05 13.53
CA GLY A 316 11.98 0.04 12.89
C GLY A 316 12.94 -0.42 11.78
N GLY A 317 13.53 0.55 11.05
CA GLY A 317 14.66 0.29 10.16
C GLY A 317 15.92 -0.12 10.92
N ALA A 318 16.97 -0.55 10.22
CA ALA A 318 18.27 -0.70 10.84
C ALA A 318 18.78 0.70 11.20
N ASP A 319 18.73 1.08 12.48
CA ASP A 319 19.30 2.34 12.99
C ASP A 319 20.84 2.21 13.06
N ARG A 320 21.46 1.93 11.90
CA ARG A 320 22.91 1.76 11.84
C ARG A 320 23.57 3.12 11.82
N LYS A 321 24.46 3.29 12.79
CA LYS A 321 25.37 4.43 12.86
C LYS A 321 26.49 4.35 11.83
N GLU A 322 26.80 3.14 11.33
CA GLU A 322 27.89 2.90 10.41
C GLU A 322 27.43 2.13 9.16
N PRO A 323 27.56 2.72 7.96
CA PRO A 323 27.24 2.05 6.71
C PRO A 323 28.24 0.93 6.39
N PRO A 324 27.86 -0.07 5.57
CA PRO A 324 28.80 -1.05 5.00
C PRO A 324 30.08 -0.39 4.47
N GLN A 325 31.23 -0.91 4.92
CA GLN A 325 32.55 -0.42 4.56
C GLN A 325 33.19 -1.27 3.47
N GLY A 326 34.09 -0.66 2.70
CA GLY A 326 34.84 -1.33 1.64
C GLY A 326 34.09 -1.43 0.30
N GLN A 327 34.73 -2.08 -0.67
CA GLN A 327 34.22 -2.29 -2.02
C GLN A 327 34.39 -3.76 -2.39
N GLN A 328 33.37 -4.31 -3.04
CA GLN A 328 33.42 -5.66 -3.61
C GLN A 328 33.13 -5.57 -5.12
N PRO A 329 33.61 -6.54 -5.92
CA PRO A 329 33.24 -6.59 -7.33
C PRO A 329 31.73 -6.78 -7.47
N VAL A 330 31.12 -6.04 -8.39
CA VAL A 330 29.70 -6.22 -8.72
C VAL A 330 29.54 -7.59 -9.39
N PRO A 331 28.66 -8.47 -8.89
CA PRO A 331 28.42 -9.76 -9.52
C PRO A 331 27.81 -9.60 -10.92
N GLU A 332 28.17 -10.47 -11.85
CA GLU A 332 27.73 -10.41 -13.26
C GLU A 332 26.19 -10.42 -13.43
N TYR A 333 25.47 -11.06 -12.49
CA TYR A 333 24.01 -11.14 -12.53
C TYR A 333 23.31 -9.85 -12.10
N LEU A 334 24.04 -8.85 -11.59
CA LEU A 334 23.49 -7.63 -10.99
C LEU A 334 23.93 -6.39 -11.76
N ASP A 335 22.95 -5.57 -12.16
CA ASP A 335 23.22 -4.20 -12.60
C ASP A 335 23.19 -3.24 -11.41
N TRP A 336 24.37 -2.86 -10.92
CA TRP A 336 24.49 -2.01 -9.74
C TRP A 336 24.08 -0.56 -9.98
N ASP A 337 24.35 -0.02 -11.18
CA ASP A 337 23.97 1.35 -11.53
C ASP A 337 22.44 1.49 -11.57
N LEU A 338 21.77 0.54 -12.22
CA LEU A 338 20.30 0.49 -12.21
C LEU A 338 19.73 0.24 -10.81
N TRP A 339 20.40 -0.58 -9.99
CA TRP A 339 19.98 -0.81 -8.61
C TRP A 339 20.07 0.47 -7.77
N LEU A 340 21.15 1.26 -7.91
CA LEU A 340 21.30 2.56 -7.25
C LEU A 340 20.25 3.57 -7.73
N GLY A 341 19.94 3.57 -9.04
CA GLY A 341 18.96 4.45 -9.64
C GLY A 341 19.25 5.93 -9.32
N PRO A 342 18.31 6.68 -8.72
CA PRO A 342 18.50 8.10 -8.43
C PRO A 342 19.32 8.36 -7.14
N ALA A 343 19.74 7.32 -6.42
CA ALA A 343 20.52 7.50 -5.21
C ALA A 343 21.97 7.93 -5.52
N ARG A 344 22.64 8.55 -4.54
CA ARG A 344 24.05 8.92 -4.67
C ARG A 344 24.89 7.68 -5.01
N ALA A 345 25.79 7.83 -5.98
CA ALA A 345 26.75 6.79 -6.35
C ALA A 345 27.52 6.28 -5.11
N ARG A 346 27.58 4.96 -4.95
CA ARG A 346 28.29 4.28 -3.87
C ARG A 346 28.95 3.01 -4.39
N PRO A 347 30.12 2.61 -3.87
CA PRO A 347 30.73 1.32 -4.18
C PRO A 347 29.78 0.17 -3.83
N PHE A 348 29.80 -0.88 -4.64
CA PHE A 348 29.02 -2.07 -4.34
C PHE A 348 29.52 -2.78 -3.08
N HIS A 349 28.56 -3.17 -2.25
CA HIS A 349 28.76 -4.07 -1.12
C HIS A 349 27.46 -4.88 -0.93
N PRO A 350 27.50 -6.21 -0.82
CA PRO A 350 26.30 -7.06 -0.79
C PRO A 350 25.39 -6.79 0.41
N GLN A 351 25.93 -6.23 1.50
CA GLN A 351 25.12 -5.81 2.65
C GLN A 351 24.08 -4.74 2.27
N TRP A 352 24.34 -3.88 1.29
CA TRP A 352 23.36 -2.88 0.84
C TRP A 352 22.05 -3.49 0.35
N MET A 353 22.10 -4.72 -0.17
CA MET A 353 20.94 -5.43 -0.71
C MET A 353 20.20 -6.27 0.35
N GLN A 354 20.69 -6.32 1.59
CA GLN A 354 20.02 -7.04 2.67
C GLN A 354 18.76 -6.30 3.11
N ARG A 355 17.75 -7.08 3.54
CA ARG A 355 16.50 -6.54 4.08
C ARG A 355 16.82 -5.54 5.20
N HIS A 356 16.16 -4.38 5.16
CA HIS A 356 16.34 -3.23 6.08
C HIS A 356 17.54 -2.32 5.81
N LEU A 357 18.61 -2.77 5.16
CA LEU A 357 19.80 -1.92 4.87
C LEU A 357 19.61 -1.03 3.65
N TRP A 358 18.88 -1.49 2.63
CA TRP A 358 18.51 -0.63 1.51
C TRP A 358 17.66 0.59 1.93
N ARG A 359 17.10 0.61 3.15
CA ARG A 359 16.38 1.78 3.69
C ARG A 359 17.31 2.96 4.01
N GLU A 360 18.61 2.73 4.14
CA GLU A 360 19.62 3.79 4.28
C GLU A 360 19.85 4.59 3.00
N PHE A 361 19.32 4.13 1.86
CA PHE A 361 19.21 4.97 0.65
C PHE A 361 18.04 5.97 0.77
N GLY A 362 17.19 5.81 1.79
CA GLY A 362 16.06 6.67 2.13
C GLY A 362 16.43 7.95 2.89
N THR A 363 17.65 8.04 3.41
CA THR A 363 18.26 9.20 4.06
C THR A 363 19.37 9.75 3.19
#